data_AF-A0A534WXA5-F1
#
_entry.id   AF-A0A534WXA5-F1
#
_cell.length_a   1.000
_cell.length_b   1.000
_cell.length_c   1.000
_cell.angle_alpha   90.00
_cell.angle_beta   90.00
_cell.angle_gamma   90.00
#
_symmetry.space_group_name_H-M   'P 1'
#
loop_
_entity.id
_entity.type
_entity.pdbx_description
1 polymer ?
#
loop_
_entity_poly.entity_id
_entity_poly.type
_entity_poly.pdbx_seq_one_letter_code
_entity_poly.pdbx_strand_id
1 'polypeptide(L)'
;MADEKTLKDIAVWSGHRELTLEDIAVIQPGLGRIMPEIGARAWKVFYAAKARNWPLARFQAKEIRGLMELAAFTRPKYEENLNQFLAEDWKPLEEAIAKEDFPAVEAAFHRAVEKANAYHELRDKPYIRWKLPDTPPPDLDLTPRKK
;
A
#
# COMPACT_ATOMS: atom_id res chain seq x y z
N MET A 1 -5.53 -24.31 44.45
CA MET A 1 -5.99 -23.15 43.67
C MET A 1 -5.34 -23.28 42.32
N ALA A 2 -6.12 -23.44 41.24
CA ALA A 2 -5.55 -23.53 39.90
C ALA A 2 -5.03 -22.14 39.53
N ASP A 3 -3.77 -22.06 39.11
CA ASP A 3 -3.18 -20.85 38.54
C ASP A 3 -4.01 -20.44 37.33
N GLU A 4 -4.78 -19.36 37.47
CA GLU A 4 -5.56 -18.81 36.37
C GLU A 4 -4.58 -18.07 35.46
N LYS A 5 -3.98 -18.79 34.51
CA LYS A 5 -3.20 -18.19 33.43
C LYS A 5 -4.08 -17.19 32.71
N THR A 6 -3.71 -15.93 32.78
CA THR A 6 -4.39 -14.87 32.05
C THR A 6 -4.01 -14.96 30.57
N LEU A 7 -4.80 -14.35 29.68
CA LEU A 7 -4.46 -14.27 28.25
C LEU A 7 -3.07 -13.64 28.00
N LYS A 8 -2.56 -12.86 28.95
CA LYS A 8 -1.22 -12.26 28.89
C LYS A 8 -0.09 -13.27 29.10
N ASP A 9 -0.38 -14.39 29.77
CA ASP A 9 0.58 -15.45 30.06
C ASP A 9 0.67 -16.50 28.94
N ILE A 10 -0.15 -16.36 27.88
CA ILE A 10 -0.12 -17.22 26.70
C ILE A 10 1.01 -16.76 25.79
N ALA A 11 1.99 -17.65 25.61
CA ALA A 11 3.04 -17.52 24.61
C ALA A 11 2.93 -18.62 23.55
N VAL A 12 3.31 -18.30 22.31
CA VAL A 12 3.33 -19.21 21.17
C VAL A 12 4.73 -19.24 20.57
N TRP A 13 5.23 -20.44 20.31
CA TRP A 13 6.50 -20.65 19.63
C TRP A 13 6.44 -20.20 18.17
N SER A 14 7.24 -19.21 17.80
CA SER A 14 7.31 -18.67 16.43
C SER A 14 8.20 -19.47 15.46
N GLY A 15 8.89 -20.51 15.95
CA GLY A 15 9.99 -21.16 15.23
C GLY A 15 11.39 -20.67 15.65
N HIS A 16 11.47 -19.50 16.29
CA HIS A 16 12.74 -18.90 16.74
C HIS A 16 12.76 -18.52 18.23
N ARG A 17 11.61 -18.06 18.75
CA ARG A 17 11.40 -17.75 20.18
C ARG A 17 9.92 -17.84 20.56
N GLU A 18 9.65 -17.92 21.85
CA GLU A 18 8.31 -17.72 22.40
C GLU A 18 7.90 -16.25 22.26
N LEU A 19 6.67 -16.01 21.82
CA LEU A 19 6.07 -14.67 21.70
C LEU A 19 4.73 -14.64 22.44
N THR A 20 4.52 -13.62 23.26
CA THR A 20 3.22 -13.34 23.87
C THR A 20 2.23 -12.73 22.87
N LEU A 21 0.96 -12.64 23.23
CA LEU A 21 -0.02 -11.89 22.43
C LEU A 21 0.37 -10.41 22.27
N GLU A 22 0.98 -9.79 23.30
CA GLU A 22 1.47 -8.42 23.23
C GLU A 22 2.65 -8.29 22.23
N ASP A 23 3.57 -9.26 22.23
CA ASP A 23 4.66 -9.29 21.24
C ASP A 23 4.10 -9.38 19.81
N ILE A 24 3.10 -10.24 19.57
CA ILE A 24 2.44 -10.40 18.27
C ILE A 24 1.76 -9.09 17.83
N ALA A 25 1.18 -8.33 18.76
CA ALA A 25 0.58 -7.03 18.46
C ALA A 25 1.64 -5.98 18.09
N VAL A 26 2.79 -5.96 18.78
CA VAL A 26 3.87 -4.99 18.56
C VAL A 26 4.59 -5.21 17.22
N ILE A 27 4.75 -6.47 16.77
CA ILE A 27 5.44 -6.77 15.51
C ILE A 27 4.63 -6.40 14.25
N GLN A 28 3.37 -5.99 14.40
CA GLN A 28 2.55 -5.61 13.25
C GLN A 28 3.20 -4.47 12.46
N PRO A 29 3.21 -4.56 11.12
CA PRO A 29 3.97 -3.65 10.29
C PRO A 29 3.49 -2.22 10.45
N GLY A 30 4.44 -1.29 10.51
CA GLY A 30 4.16 0.14 10.44
C GLY A 30 4.38 0.69 9.04
N LEU A 31 4.05 1.97 8.85
CA LEU A 31 4.20 2.65 7.57
C LEU A 31 5.63 2.61 7.02
N GLY A 32 6.66 2.56 7.87
CA GLY A 32 8.05 2.43 7.42
C GLY A 32 8.36 1.15 6.63
N ARG A 33 7.60 0.07 6.86
CA ARG A 33 7.69 -1.19 6.09
C ARG A 33 6.72 -1.20 4.91
N ILE A 34 5.54 -0.62 5.08
CA ILE A 34 4.44 -0.68 4.10
C ILE A 34 4.65 0.32 2.95
N MET A 35 5.08 1.55 3.24
CA MET A 35 5.18 2.62 2.22
C MET A 35 6.19 2.34 1.10
N PRO A 36 7.37 1.72 1.36
CA PRO A 36 8.25 1.29 0.27
C PRO A 36 7.60 0.27 -0.67
N GLU A 37 6.80 -0.65 -0.14
CA GLU A 37 6.06 -1.64 -0.95
C GLU A 37 5.01 -0.94 -1.82
N ILE A 38 4.26 0.00 -1.23
CA ILE A 38 3.29 0.83 -1.97
C ILE A 38 4.00 1.58 -3.11
N GLY A 39 5.15 2.21 -2.86
CA GLY A 39 5.92 2.90 -3.90
C GLY A 39 6.34 1.98 -5.05
N ALA A 40 6.83 0.79 -4.73
CA ALA A 40 7.21 -0.21 -5.74
C ALA A 40 5.99 -0.72 -6.54
N ARG A 41 4.83 -0.87 -5.90
CA ARG A 41 3.59 -1.27 -6.57
C ARG A 41 3.01 -0.13 -7.40
N ALA A 42 3.10 1.13 -6.96
CA ALA A 42 2.61 2.29 -7.69
C ALA A 42 3.37 2.45 -9.02
N TRP A 43 4.69 2.21 -8.99
CA TRP A 43 5.51 2.12 -10.21
C TRP A 43 4.95 1.09 -11.20
N LYS A 44 4.57 -0.10 -10.70
CA LYS A 44 3.96 -1.18 -11.51
C LYS A 44 2.57 -0.81 -12.02
N VAL A 45 1.72 -0.16 -11.22
CA VAL A 45 0.37 0.28 -11.65
C VAL A 45 0.46 1.16 -12.89
N PHE A 46 1.28 2.21 -12.85
CA PHE A 46 1.37 3.18 -13.95
C PHE A 46 1.85 2.52 -15.24
N TYR A 47 2.95 1.78 -15.18
CA TYR A 47 3.52 1.18 -16.38
C TYR A 47 2.72 -0.02 -16.90
N ALA A 48 2.03 -0.77 -16.03
CA ALA A 48 1.10 -1.80 -16.46
C ALA A 48 -0.07 -1.18 -17.23
N ALA A 49 -0.65 -0.08 -16.74
CA ALA A 49 -1.71 0.64 -17.45
C ALA A 49 -1.21 1.22 -18.78
N LYS A 50 0.00 1.80 -18.79
CA LYS A 50 0.65 2.32 -20.02
C LYS A 50 0.87 1.24 -21.07
N ALA A 51 1.25 0.03 -20.63
CA ALA A 51 1.38 -1.14 -21.50
C ALA A 51 0.02 -1.79 -21.86
N ARG A 52 -1.11 -1.25 -21.39
CA ARG A 52 -2.46 -1.82 -21.52
C ARG A 52 -2.59 -3.22 -20.89
N ASN A 53 -1.76 -3.52 -19.91
CA ASN A 53 -1.86 -4.72 -19.08
C ASN A 53 -2.83 -4.46 -17.92
N TRP A 54 -4.11 -4.29 -18.27
CA TRP A 54 -5.16 -3.92 -17.34
C TRP A 54 -5.36 -4.91 -16.18
N PRO A 55 -5.28 -6.25 -16.37
CA PRO A 55 -5.33 -7.18 -15.25
C PRO A 55 -4.23 -6.94 -14.22
N LEU A 56 -3.00 -6.67 -14.68
CA LEU A 56 -1.88 -6.37 -13.78
C LEU A 56 -2.05 -5.00 -13.10
N ALA A 57 -2.49 -3.98 -13.84
CA ALA A 57 -2.77 -2.66 -13.27
C ALA A 57 -3.84 -2.74 -12.16
N ARG A 58 -4.95 -3.45 -12.42
CA ARG A 58 -6.03 -3.69 -11.44
C ARG A 58 -5.51 -4.43 -10.21
N PHE A 59 -4.72 -5.49 -10.42
CA PHE A 59 -4.15 -6.27 -9.33
C PHE A 59 -3.25 -5.41 -8.44
N GLN A 60 -2.29 -4.68 -9.02
CA GLN A 60 -1.37 -3.85 -8.25
C GLN A 60 -2.10 -2.69 -7.55
N ALA A 61 -3.14 -2.12 -8.18
CA ALA A 61 -3.92 -1.04 -7.56
C ALA A 61 -4.71 -1.52 -6.34
N LYS A 62 -5.31 -2.72 -6.44
CA LYS A 62 -6.01 -3.38 -5.33
C LYS A 62 -5.06 -3.72 -4.18
N GLU A 63 -3.86 -4.20 -4.49
CA GLU A 63 -2.86 -4.53 -3.45
C GLU A 63 -2.41 -3.29 -2.68
N ILE A 64 -2.25 -2.14 -3.36
CA ILE A 64 -1.97 -0.87 -2.68
C ILE A 64 -3.11 -0.47 -1.75
N ARG A 65 -4.37 -0.60 -2.19
CA ARG A 65 -5.53 -0.36 -1.33
C ARG A 65 -5.48 -1.24 -0.06
N GLY A 66 -5.26 -2.54 -0.22
CA GLY A 66 -5.15 -3.46 0.92
C GLY A 66 -4.00 -3.11 1.88
N LEU A 67 -2.85 -2.65 1.35
CA LEU A 67 -1.73 -2.18 2.17
C LEU A 67 -2.05 -0.88 2.92
N MET A 68 -2.77 0.05 2.29
CA MET A 68 -3.23 1.29 2.93
C MET A 68 -4.25 0.99 4.05
N GLU A 69 -5.20 0.09 3.80
CA GLU A 69 -6.19 -0.38 4.79
C GLU A 69 -5.50 -1.08 5.97
N LEU A 70 -4.51 -1.95 5.69
CA LEU A 70 -3.68 -2.56 6.74
C LEU A 70 -2.92 -1.49 7.55
N ALA A 71 -2.33 -0.50 6.88
CA ALA A 71 -1.61 0.60 7.55
C ALA A 71 -2.54 1.45 8.42
N ALA A 72 -3.76 1.70 7.97
CA ALA A 72 -4.79 2.41 8.73
C ALA A 72 -5.14 1.63 10.01
N PHE A 73 -5.38 0.33 9.88
CA PHE A 73 -5.69 -0.55 11.00
C PHE A 73 -4.53 -0.66 12.00
N THR A 74 -3.30 -0.92 11.54
CA THR A 74 -2.16 -1.12 12.44
C THR A 74 -1.60 0.18 12.99
N ARG A 75 -1.92 1.35 12.40
CA ARG A 75 -1.49 2.67 12.87
C ARG A 75 -2.65 3.68 12.84
N PRO A 76 -3.57 3.61 13.82
CA PRO A 76 -4.78 4.45 13.87
C PRO A 76 -4.52 5.96 13.81
N LYS A 77 -3.33 6.41 14.26
CA LYS A 77 -2.88 7.81 14.12
C LYS A 77 -2.98 8.35 12.68
N TYR A 78 -2.85 7.47 11.67
CA TYR A 78 -2.88 7.84 10.26
C TYR A 78 -4.16 7.40 9.54
N GLU A 79 -5.08 6.72 10.21
CA GLU A 79 -6.25 6.09 9.63
C GLU A 79 -7.10 7.08 8.82
N GLU A 80 -7.43 8.23 9.40
CA GLU A 80 -8.25 9.25 8.74
C GLU A 80 -7.63 9.72 7.41
N ASN A 81 -6.33 10.04 7.39
CA ASN A 81 -5.66 10.48 6.15
C ASN A 81 -5.52 9.38 5.11
N LEU A 82 -5.25 8.15 5.54
CA LEU A 82 -5.13 7.01 4.63
C LEU A 82 -6.50 6.72 3.99
N ASN A 83 -7.57 6.73 4.78
CA ASN A 83 -8.93 6.55 4.28
C ASN A 83 -9.36 7.70 3.36
N GLN A 84 -9.01 8.94 3.70
CA GLN A 84 -9.27 10.10 2.85
C GLN A 84 -8.54 9.97 1.50
N PHE A 85 -7.24 9.64 1.51
CA PHE A 85 -6.47 9.38 0.29
C PHE A 85 -7.11 8.27 -0.57
N LEU A 86 -7.53 7.17 0.07
CA LEU A 86 -8.17 6.07 -0.63
C LEU A 86 -9.50 6.46 -1.29
N ALA A 87 -10.27 7.34 -0.66
CA ALA A 87 -11.56 7.81 -1.15
C ALA A 87 -11.43 8.88 -2.24
N GLU A 88 -10.55 9.86 -2.02
CA GLU A 88 -10.46 11.05 -2.87
C GLU A 88 -9.45 10.90 -4.01
N ASP A 89 -8.37 10.14 -3.83
CA ASP A 89 -7.24 10.11 -4.75
C ASP A 89 -7.03 8.73 -5.38
N TRP A 90 -7.19 7.65 -4.61
CA TRP A 90 -6.97 6.29 -5.10
C TRP A 90 -8.19 5.72 -5.84
N LYS A 91 -9.40 5.93 -5.32
CA LYS A 91 -10.64 5.43 -5.94
C LYS A 91 -10.82 5.93 -7.39
N PRO A 92 -10.60 7.22 -7.73
CA PRO A 92 -10.68 7.68 -9.12
C PRO A 92 -9.66 6.98 -10.04
N LEU A 93 -8.46 6.68 -9.55
CA LEU A 93 -7.47 5.91 -10.30
C LEU A 93 -7.97 4.48 -10.58
N GLU A 94 -8.52 3.79 -9.58
CA GLU A 94 -9.09 2.45 -9.75
C GLU A 94 -10.26 2.45 -10.74
N GLU A 95 -11.13 3.46 -10.69
CA GLU A 95 -12.23 3.64 -11.64
C GLU A 95 -11.73 3.86 -13.08
N ALA A 96 -10.67 4.64 -13.26
CA ALA A 96 -10.03 4.84 -14.57
C ALA A 96 -9.39 3.54 -15.10
N ILE A 97 -8.71 2.78 -14.23
CA ILE A 97 -8.16 1.47 -14.57
C ILE A 97 -9.29 0.49 -14.96
N ALA A 98 -10.42 0.52 -14.26
CA ALA A 98 -11.57 -0.34 -14.56
C ALA A 98 -12.18 -0.02 -15.94
N LYS A 99 -12.15 1.24 -16.37
CA LYS A 99 -12.57 1.70 -17.69
C LYS A 99 -11.52 1.50 -18.79
N GLU A 100 -10.33 1.04 -18.43
CA GLU A 100 -9.21 0.83 -19.37
C GLU A 100 -8.84 2.12 -20.12
N ASP A 101 -8.99 3.27 -19.45
CA ASP A 101 -8.76 4.61 -19.98
C ASP A 101 -7.39 5.12 -19.51
N PHE A 102 -6.36 4.92 -20.34
CA PHE A 102 -5.00 5.32 -19.96
C PHE A 102 -4.84 6.83 -19.72
N PRO A 103 -5.36 7.73 -20.56
CA PRO A 103 -5.35 9.17 -20.25
C PRO A 103 -5.95 9.51 -18.88
N ALA A 104 -7.10 8.92 -18.53
CA ALA A 104 -7.70 9.12 -17.21
C ALA A 104 -6.83 8.53 -16.08
N VAL A 105 -6.21 7.36 -16.32
CA VAL A 105 -5.27 6.75 -15.38
C VAL A 105 -4.04 7.63 -15.15
N GLU A 106 -3.44 8.17 -16.21
CA GLU A 106 -2.26 9.03 -16.12
C GLU A 106 -2.56 10.28 -15.28
N ALA A 107 -3.68 10.96 -15.57
CA ALA A 107 -4.10 12.13 -14.81
C ALA A 107 -4.38 11.80 -13.32
N ALA A 108 -5.16 10.74 -13.05
CA ALA A 108 -5.49 10.33 -11.68
C ALA A 108 -4.25 9.86 -10.91
N PHE A 109 -3.32 9.15 -11.56
CA PHE A 109 -2.09 8.68 -10.96
C PHE A 109 -1.18 9.84 -10.54
N HIS A 110 -0.97 10.83 -11.42
CA HIS A 110 -0.17 12.00 -11.07
C HIS A 110 -0.78 12.81 -9.93
N ARG A 111 -2.11 12.97 -9.90
CA ARG A 111 -2.81 13.58 -8.77
C ARG A 111 -2.60 12.79 -7.47
N ALA A 112 -2.72 11.46 -7.51
CA ALA A 112 -2.48 10.62 -6.34
C ALA A 112 -1.02 10.74 -5.83
N VAL A 113 -0.04 10.82 -6.72
CA VAL A 113 1.38 11.03 -6.34
C VAL A 113 1.59 12.40 -5.69
N GLU A 114 0.98 13.46 -6.24
CA GLU A 114 1.02 14.79 -5.64
C GLU A 114 0.44 14.78 -4.22
N LYS A 115 -0.74 14.17 -4.04
CA LYS A 115 -1.42 14.10 -2.74
C LYS A 115 -0.70 13.23 -1.73
N ALA A 116 -0.14 12.10 -2.15
CA ALA A 116 0.70 11.26 -1.29
C ALA A 116 1.93 12.04 -0.77
N ASN A 117 2.59 12.82 -1.63
CA ASN A 117 3.70 13.66 -1.23
C ASN A 117 3.26 14.80 -0.29
N ALA A 118 2.10 15.42 -0.52
CA ALA A 118 1.54 16.41 0.40
C ALA A 118 1.27 15.83 1.80
N TYR A 119 0.83 14.57 1.89
CA TYR A 119 0.70 13.88 3.18
C TYR A 119 2.04 13.64 3.86
N HIS A 120 3.11 13.34 3.11
CA HIS A 120 4.44 13.24 3.71
C HIS A 120 4.91 14.58 4.30
N GLU A 121 4.63 15.70 3.63
CA GLU A 121 4.90 17.04 4.14
C GLU A 121 4.09 17.34 5.42
N LEU A 122 2.78 17.08 5.41
CA LEU A 122 1.88 17.24 6.57
C LEU A 122 2.31 16.39 7.78
N ARG A 123 3.01 15.27 7.55
CA ARG A 123 3.48 14.35 8.60
C ARG A 123 4.94 14.54 8.98
N ASP A 124 5.48 15.74 8.76
CA ASP A 124 6.85 16.15 9.10
C ASP A 124 7.91 15.25 8.46
N LYS A 125 7.61 14.74 7.25
CA LYS A 125 8.50 13.89 6.45
C LYS A 125 8.71 14.45 5.04
N PRO A 126 9.01 15.76 4.86
CA PRO A 126 9.17 16.36 3.53
C PRO A 126 10.34 15.76 2.73
N TYR A 127 11.30 15.12 3.42
CA TYR A 127 12.39 14.38 2.79
C TYR A 127 11.94 13.08 2.09
N ILE A 128 10.70 12.62 2.31
CA ILE A 128 10.08 11.51 1.57
C ILE A 128 9.29 12.10 0.41
N ARG A 129 9.97 12.36 -0.70
CA ARG A 129 9.34 12.80 -1.95
C ARG A 129 9.46 11.69 -2.99
N TRP A 130 8.38 10.93 -3.16
CA TRP A 130 8.35 9.89 -4.18
C TRP A 130 8.13 10.50 -5.56
N LYS A 131 8.85 9.98 -6.56
CA LYS A 131 8.66 10.31 -7.97
C LYS A 131 8.51 9.03 -8.77
N LEU A 132 7.70 9.08 -9.81
CA LEU A 132 7.63 8.01 -10.80
C LEU A 132 8.98 7.91 -11.52
N PRO A 133 9.68 6.76 -11.50
CA PRO A 133 10.86 6.57 -12.34
C PRO A 133 10.48 6.66 -13.82
N ASP A 134 11.37 7.19 -14.66
CA ASP A 134 11.09 7.44 -16.09
C ASP A 134 11.05 6.15 -16.94
N THR A 135 11.57 5.05 -16.41
CA THR A 135 11.57 3.73 -17.06
C THR A 135 10.62 2.76 -16.36
N PRO A 136 10.08 1.76 -17.10
CA PRO A 136 9.33 0.67 -16.47
C PRO A 136 10.17 -0.11 -15.44
N PRO A 137 9.53 -0.74 -14.44
CA PRO A 137 10.19 -1.64 -13.49
C PRO A 137 10.91 -2.79 -14.22
N PRO A 138 12.23 -2.99 -14.00
CA PRO A 138 12.97 -4.04 -14.68
C PRO A 138 12.72 -5.44 -14.08
N ASP A 139 12.09 -5.50 -12.91
CA ASP A 139 11.80 -6.74 -12.17
C ASP A 139 10.53 -7.46 -12.66
N LEU A 140 9.81 -6.90 -13.66
CA LEU A 140 8.55 -7.48 -14.15
C LEU A 140 8.32 -7.23 -15.64
N ASP A 141 8.00 -8.30 -16.38
CA ASP A 141 7.48 -8.22 -17.75
C ASP A 141 6.05 -7.68 -17.73
N LEU A 142 5.86 -6.48 -18.28
CA LEU A 142 4.58 -5.79 -18.30
C LEU A 142 3.74 -6.09 -19.54
N THR A 143 4.23 -6.91 -20.46
CA THR A 143 3.51 -7.25 -21.69
C THR A 143 2.16 -7.90 -21.36
N PRO A 144 1.03 -7.41 -21.91
CA PRO A 144 -0.26 -8.03 -21.71
C PRO A 144 -0.23 -9.49 -22.17
N ARG A 145 -0.60 -10.40 -21.29
CA ARG A 145 -0.76 -11.82 -21.64
C ARG A 145 -2.22 -12.08 -21.96
N LYS A 146 -2.47 -12.76 -23.08
CA LYS A 146 -3.81 -13.28 -23.39
C LYS A 146 -4.18 -14.30 -22.31
N LYS A 147 -5.40 -14.19 -21.80
CA LYS A 147 -6.01 -15.28 -21.03
C LYS A 147 -6.36 -16.42 -21.98
#